data_AF-G2Z1Y4-F1
#
_entry.id   AF-G2Z1Y4-F1
#
_cell.length_a   1.000
_cell.length_b   1.000
_cell.length_c   1.000
_cell.angle_alpha   90.00
_cell.angle_beta   90.00
_cell.angle_gamma   90.00
#
_symmetry.space_group_name_H-M   'P 1'
#
loop_
_entity.id
_entity.type
_entity.pdbx_description
1 polymer ?
#
loop_
_entity_poly.entity_id
_entity_poly.type
_entity_poly.pdbx_seq_one_letter_code
_entity_poly.pdbx_strand_id
1 'polypeptide(L)'
;MDKINYALESFKNIQDLIKFADQKAGAILVVIGLIYTAFVQYLENLVFSLTNPTFIGVFTFVMGIGTIVCLSFVLYYSLFKILKPRLSKNYREEDLSTFYFEHISKESKNIHTKFETITEEIMLKDILDQKIEVSNILNEKNKNLSISFVWLFFSLISSMIFILLSIQL
;
A
#
# COMPACT_ATOMS: atom_id res chain seq x y z
N MET A 1 31.21 -13.18 -10.70
CA MET A 1 30.23 -13.02 -9.61
C MET A 1 29.55 -14.36 -9.43
N ASP A 2 29.51 -14.87 -8.20
CA ASP A 2 28.88 -16.16 -7.88
C ASP A 2 27.34 -16.10 -8.08
N LYS A 3 26.73 -17.20 -8.53
CA LYS A 3 25.29 -17.31 -8.81
C LYS A 3 24.45 -17.00 -7.57
N ILE A 4 24.89 -17.46 -6.41
CA ILE A 4 24.22 -17.22 -5.13
C ILE A 4 24.25 -15.73 -4.81
N ASN A 5 25.42 -15.08 -4.93
CA ASN A 5 25.57 -13.64 -4.71
C ASN A 5 24.69 -12.81 -5.67
N TYR A 6 24.64 -13.17 -6.95
CA TYR A 6 23.75 -12.51 -7.91
C TYR A 6 22.27 -12.65 -7.54
N ALA A 7 21.83 -13.86 -7.16
CA ALA A 7 20.46 -14.11 -6.75
C ALA A 7 20.10 -13.31 -5.48
N LEU A 8 21.01 -13.27 -4.51
CA LEU A 8 20.86 -12.56 -3.24
C LEU A 8 20.83 -11.04 -3.41
N GLU A 9 21.69 -10.47 -4.26
CA GLU A 9 21.63 -9.05 -4.60
C GLU A 9 20.34 -8.68 -5.32
N SER A 10 19.90 -9.52 -6.26
CA SER A 10 18.63 -9.32 -6.96
C SER A 10 17.44 -9.38 -6.00
N PHE A 11 17.46 -10.30 -5.03
CA PHE A 11 16.46 -10.40 -3.98
C PHE A 11 16.43 -9.14 -3.08
N LYS A 12 17.60 -8.69 -2.61
CA LYS A 12 17.72 -7.45 -1.81
C LYS A 12 17.18 -6.24 -2.55
N ASN A 13 17.51 -6.09 -3.83
CA ASN A 13 17.00 -5.02 -4.66
C ASN A 13 15.45 -5.01 -4.72
N ILE A 14 14.82 -6.18 -4.85
CA ILE A 14 13.35 -6.28 -4.84
C ILE A 14 12.77 -5.88 -3.48
N GLN A 15 13.40 -6.28 -2.37
CA GLN A 15 12.98 -5.86 -1.04
C GLN A 15 13.08 -4.35 -0.85
N ASP A 16 14.13 -3.72 -1.37
CA ASP A 16 14.26 -2.25 -1.33
C ASP A 16 13.19 -1.57 -2.18
N LEU A 17 12.84 -2.12 -3.35
CA LEU A 17 11.70 -1.65 -4.14
C LEU A 17 10.36 -1.78 -3.38
N ILE A 18 10.18 -2.83 -2.57
CA ILE A 18 9.01 -2.94 -1.69
C ILE A 18 9.01 -1.81 -0.64
N LYS A 19 10.15 -1.55 0.01
CA LYS A 19 10.27 -0.44 0.97
C LYS A 19 9.95 0.91 0.32
N PHE A 20 10.40 1.14 -0.92
CA PHE A 20 10.06 2.34 -1.67
C PHE A 20 8.56 2.45 -1.97
N ALA A 21 7.89 1.35 -2.30
CA ALA A 21 6.43 1.34 -2.47
C ALA A 21 5.70 1.71 -1.16
N ASP A 22 6.18 1.18 -0.03
CA ASP A 22 5.62 1.48 1.29
C ASP A 22 5.85 2.94 1.69
N GLN A 23 7.04 3.50 1.43
CA GLN A 23 7.32 4.92 1.65
C GLN A 23 6.41 5.83 0.82
N LYS A 24 6.18 5.49 -0.46
CA LYS A 24 5.25 6.25 -1.31
C LYS A 24 3.82 6.17 -0.79
N ALA A 25 3.36 5.01 -0.33
CA ALA A 25 2.05 4.90 0.32
C ALA A 25 1.98 5.75 1.62
N GLY A 26 3.06 5.79 2.40
CA GLY A 26 3.19 6.69 3.54
C GLY A 26 3.05 8.17 3.16
N ALA A 27 3.72 8.60 2.09
CA ALA A 27 3.57 9.97 1.58
C ALA A 27 2.14 10.28 1.10
N ILE A 28 1.48 9.33 0.44
CA ILE A 28 0.06 9.44 0.06
C ILE A 28 -0.83 9.69 1.30
N LEU A 29 -0.60 8.96 2.40
CA LEU A 29 -1.36 9.15 3.64
C LEU A 29 -1.17 10.54 4.24
N VAL A 30 0.03 11.11 4.16
CA VAL A 30 0.28 12.50 4.60
C VAL A 30 -0.54 13.48 3.76
N VAL A 31 -0.53 13.32 2.43
CA VAL A 31 -1.31 14.18 1.52
C VAL A 31 -2.81 14.07 1.78
N ILE A 32 -3.33 12.85 2.01
CA ILE A 32 -4.73 12.64 2.42
C ILE A 32 -5.04 13.41 3.70
N GLY A 33 -4.15 13.36 4.70
CA GLY A 33 -4.31 14.10 5.94
C GLY A 33 -4.48 15.59 5.71
N LEU A 34 -3.64 16.18 4.85
CA LEU A 34 -3.73 17.60 4.47
C LEU A 34 -5.04 17.92 3.74
N ILE A 35 -5.45 17.09 2.77
CA ILE A 35 -6.71 17.26 2.04
C ILE A 35 -7.90 17.19 3.02
N TYR A 36 -7.89 16.22 3.94
CA TYR A 36 -8.94 16.04 4.91
C TYR A 36 -9.05 17.21 5.88
N THR A 37 -7.92 17.72 6.40
CA THR A 37 -7.92 18.90 7.27
C THR A 37 -8.49 20.12 6.55
N ALA A 38 -8.06 20.39 5.31
CA ALA A 38 -8.61 21.49 4.52
C ALA A 38 -10.12 21.29 4.28
N PHE A 39 -10.55 20.08 3.91
CA PHE A 39 -11.95 19.74 3.69
C PHE A 39 -12.82 20.03 4.92
N VAL A 40 -12.39 19.58 6.11
CA VAL A 40 -13.12 19.80 7.37
C VAL A 40 -13.23 21.30 7.69
N GLN A 41 -12.15 22.06 7.52
CA GLN A 41 -12.14 23.50 7.79
C GLN A 41 -13.21 24.26 6.97
N TYR A 42 -13.41 23.90 5.71
CA TYR A 42 -14.46 24.52 4.88
C TYR A 42 -15.85 23.96 5.18
N LEU A 43 -15.94 22.67 5.56
CA LEU A 43 -17.21 22.04 5.93
C LEU A 43 -17.84 22.68 7.18
N GLU A 44 -17.03 23.07 8.17
CA GLU A 44 -17.50 23.71 9.42
C GLU A 44 -18.25 25.04 9.19
N ASN A 45 -17.96 25.73 8.08
CA ASN A 45 -18.60 26.99 7.74
C ASN A 45 -19.94 26.81 6.99
N LEU A 46 -20.30 25.58 6.62
CA LEU A 46 -21.50 25.30 5.84
C LEU A 46 -22.66 24.86 6.75
N VAL A 47 -23.85 25.41 6.47
CA VAL A 47 -25.09 24.98 7.11
C VAL A 47 -25.94 24.20 6.11
N PHE A 48 -26.30 22.97 6.48
CA PHE A 48 -27.19 22.16 5.66
C PHE A 48 -28.64 22.66 5.79
N SER A 49 -29.28 22.97 4.65
CA SER A 49 -30.67 23.41 4.59
C SER A 49 -31.41 22.77 3.42
N LEU A 50 -32.56 22.16 3.70
CA LEU A 50 -33.43 21.53 2.70
C LEU A 50 -34.54 22.46 2.19
N THR A 51 -34.71 23.62 2.83
CA THR A 51 -35.90 24.45 2.64
C THR A 51 -35.88 25.25 1.34
N ASN A 52 -34.70 25.50 0.75
CA ASN A 52 -34.51 26.13 -0.57
C ASN A 52 -33.14 25.73 -1.16
N PRO A 53 -33.01 24.53 -1.76
CA PRO A 53 -31.72 24.06 -2.28
C PRO A 53 -31.29 24.91 -3.48
N THR A 54 -30.13 25.56 -3.38
CA THR A 54 -29.49 26.21 -4.52
C THR A 54 -28.71 25.18 -5.33
N PHE A 55 -28.57 25.41 -6.65
CA PHE A 55 -27.74 24.55 -7.50
C PHE A 55 -26.30 24.42 -6.97
N ILE A 56 -25.73 25.54 -6.53
CA ILE A 56 -24.38 25.59 -5.92
C ILE A 56 -24.35 24.75 -4.63
N GLY A 57 -25.37 24.83 -3.77
CA GLY A 57 -25.47 24.03 -2.55
C GLY A 57 -25.54 22.52 -2.83
N VAL A 58 -26.40 22.10 -3.77
CA VAL A 58 -26.51 20.69 -4.17
C VAL A 58 -25.20 20.18 -4.77
N PHE A 59 -24.57 20.97 -5.64
CA PHE A 59 -23.32 20.59 -6.26
C PHE A 59 -22.17 20.50 -5.24
N THR A 60 -22.09 21.45 -4.30
CA THR A 60 -21.14 21.40 -3.17
C THR A 60 -21.34 20.13 -2.35
N PHE A 61 -22.58 19.76 -2.04
CA PHE A 61 -22.88 18.54 -1.29
C PHE A 61 -22.43 17.28 -2.03
N VAL A 62 -22.70 17.18 -3.34
CA VAL A 62 -22.24 16.06 -4.17
C VAL A 62 -20.71 15.97 -4.20
N MET A 63 -20.03 17.11 -4.34
CA MET A 63 -18.56 17.16 -4.32
C MET A 63 -17.97 16.82 -2.95
N GLY A 64 -18.66 17.16 -1.86
CA GLY A 64 -18.28 16.76 -0.50
C GLY A 64 -18.37 15.25 -0.30
N ILE A 65 -19.47 14.62 -0.72
CA ILE A 65 -19.62 13.16 -0.71
C ILE A 65 -18.54 12.52 -1.60
N GLY A 66 -18.34 13.04 -2.81
CA GLY A 66 -17.33 12.55 -3.74
C GLY A 66 -15.92 12.57 -3.14
N THR A 67 -15.58 13.66 -2.44
CA THR A 67 -14.31 13.80 -1.72
C THR A 67 -14.17 12.72 -0.65
N ILE A 68 -15.17 12.53 0.21
CA ILE A 68 -15.14 11.50 1.27
C ILE A 68 -14.98 10.09 0.70
N VAL A 69 -15.71 9.77 -0.37
CA VAL A 69 -15.61 8.48 -1.05
C VAL A 69 -14.19 8.27 -1.59
N CYS A 70 -13.66 9.25 -2.33
CA CYS A 70 -12.29 9.16 -2.87
C CYS A 70 -11.26 8.98 -1.75
N LEU A 71 -11.31 9.78 -0.68
CA LEU A 71 -10.38 9.67 0.45
C LEU A 71 -10.47 8.28 1.11
N SER A 72 -11.68 7.75 1.28
CA SER A 72 -11.90 6.42 1.85
C SER A 72 -11.29 5.32 0.98
N PHE A 73 -11.42 5.43 -0.35
CA PHE A 73 -10.77 4.51 -1.29
C PHE A 73 -9.25 4.57 -1.20
N VAL A 74 -8.65 5.77 -1.20
CA VAL A 74 -7.20 5.93 -1.09
C VAL A 74 -6.69 5.36 0.24
N LEU A 75 -7.40 5.63 1.35
CA LEU A 75 -7.08 5.06 2.66
C LEU A 75 -7.14 3.52 2.65
N TYR A 76 -8.21 2.95 2.09
CA TYR A 76 -8.37 1.50 2.01
C TYR A 76 -7.21 0.83 1.26
N TYR A 77 -6.88 1.34 0.06
CA TYR A 77 -5.79 0.77 -0.72
C TYR A 77 -4.43 0.95 -0.04
N SER A 78 -4.15 2.14 0.50
CA SER A 78 -2.87 2.43 1.14
C SER A 78 -2.64 1.56 2.38
N LEU A 79 -3.60 1.48 3.28
CA LEU A 79 -3.46 0.71 4.53
C LEU A 79 -3.55 -0.80 4.29
N PHE A 80 -4.57 -1.28 3.59
CA PHE A 80 -4.88 -2.71 3.53
C PHE A 80 -4.30 -3.44 2.33
N LYS A 81 -4.01 -2.74 1.23
CA LYS A 81 -3.47 -3.36 0.02
C LYS A 81 -1.98 -3.12 -0.18
N ILE A 82 -1.43 -2.03 0.34
CA ILE A 82 0.00 -1.71 0.18
C ILE A 82 0.78 -1.95 1.48
N LEU A 83 0.43 -1.24 2.56
CA LEU A 83 1.22 -1.25 3.80
C LEU A 83 1.04 -2.51 4.64
N LYS A 84 -0.15 -3.14 4.60
CA LYS A 84 -0.39 -4.38 5.35
C LYS A 84 0.66 -5.43 4.97
N PRO A 85 1.41 -5.97 5.96
CA PRO A 85 2.36 -7.04 5.72
C PRO A 85 1.68 -8.23 5.06
N ARG A 86 2.37 -8.85 4.11
CA ARG A 86 1.88 -10.01 3.37
C ARG A 86 2.69 -11.23 3.75
N LEU A 87 1.98 -12.31 4.01
CA LEU A 87 2.56 -13.63 4.20
C LEU A 87 2.72 -14.31 2.85
N SER A 88 3.74 -15.15 2.74
CA SER A 88 4.02 -15.93 1.55
C SER A 88 2.90 -16.94 1.26
N LYS A 89 2.51 -17.08 0.00
CA LYS A 89 1.43 -18.01 -0.40
C LYS A 89 1.89 -19.24 -1.16
N ASN A 90 3.08 -19.19 -1.75
CA ASN A 90 3.55 -20.23 -2.67
C ASN A 90 4.45 -21.29 -2.03
N TYR A 91 4.59 -21.29 -0.69
CA TYR A 91 5.30 -22.35 0.01
C TYR A 91 4.35 -23.49 0.39
N ARG A 92 4.82 -24.72 0.22
CA ARG A 92 4.19 -25.91 0.78
C ARG A 92 4.59 -26.03 2.26
N GLU A 93 3.72 -26.57 3.11
CA GLU A 93 3.99 -26.73 4.55
C GLU A 93 5.26 -27.55 4.83
N GLU A 94 5.67 -28.40 3.90
CA GLU A 94 6.85 -29.27 3.99
C GLU A 94 8.14 -28.60 3.47
N ASP A 95 8.04 -27.51 2.68
CA ASP A 95 9.17 -26.79 2.06
C ASP A 95 9.47 -25.47 2.80
N LEU A 96 9.70 -25.57 4.10
CA LEU A 96 10.00 -24.40 4.95
C LEU A 96 11.41 -23.87 4.67
N SER A 97 11.47 -22.77 3.91
CA SER A 97 12.72 -22.03 3.67
C SER A 97 13.44 -21.64 4.96
N THR A 98 14.76 -21.81 4.93
CA THR A 98 15.68 -21.45 6.03
C THR A 98 15.87 -19.94 6.21
N PHE A 99 15.39 -19.16 5.25
CA PHE A 99 15.69 -17.74 5.15
C PHE A 99 14.45 -16.84 5.34
N TYR A 100 13.23 -17.41 5.28
CA TYR A 100 11.98 -16.63 5.39
C TYR A 100 11.51 -16.54 6.85
N PHE A 101 11.25 -15.32 7.33
CA PHE A 101 11.03 -15.06 8.77
C PHE A 101 9.87 -15.87 9.38
N GLU A 102 8.78 -16.07 8.64
CA GLU A 102 7.62 -16.81 9.14
C GLU A 102 7.99 -18.28 9.37
N HIS A 103 8.75 -18.86 8.42
CA HIS A 103 9.23 -20.23 8.51
C HIS A 103 10.26 -20.39 9.61
N ILE A 104 11.19 -19.43 9.75
CA ILE A 104 12.15 -19.40 10.86
C ILE A 104 11.42 -19.38 12.20
N SER A 105 10.33 -18.62 12.32
CA SER A 105 9.54 -18.61 13.55
C SER A 105 8.88 -19.96 13.86
N LYS A 106 8.41 -20.68 12.82
CA LYS A 106 7.75 -21.99 12.94
C LYS A 106 8.73 -23.14 13.22
N GLU A 107 9.93 -23.09 12.65
CA GLU A 107 10.97 -24.14 12.71
C GLU A 107 12.14 -23.82 13.66
N SER A 108 11.96 -22.87 14.59
CA SER A 108 13.05 -22.32 15.42
C SER A 108 13.98 -23.36 16.09
N LYS A 109 13.49 -24.56 16.43
CA LYS A 109 14.29 -25.64 17.04
C LYS A 109 15.12 -26.46 16.04
N ASN A 110 14.69 -26.56 14.79
CA ASN A 110 15.32 -27.37 13.73
C ASN A 110 16.14 -26.53 12.74
N ILE A 111 16.13 -25.20 12.89
CA ILE A 111 16.81 -24.30 11.96
C ILE A 111 18.34 -24.50 11.97
N HIS A 112 18.92 -24.78 13.14
CA HIS A 112 20.37 -24.97 13.28
C HIS A 112 20.86 -26.17 12.48
N THR A 113 20.20 -27.32 12.64
CA THR A 113 20.52 -28.56 11.92
C THR A 113 20.27 -28.43 10.42
N LYS A 114 19.24 -27.67 10.00
CA LYS A 114 19.03 -27.33 8.59
C LYS A 114 20.15 -26.46 8.02
N PHE A 115 20.66 -25.49 8.78
CA PHE A 115 21.78 -24.64 8.35
C PHE A 115 23.09 -25.42 8.26
N GLU A 116 23.36 -26.38 9.15
CA GLU A 116 24.57 -27.21 9.10
C GLU A 116 24.57 -28.16 7.90
N THR A 117 23.40 -28.58 7.43
CA THR A 117 23.25 -29.54 6.33
C THR A 117 22.89 -28.89 4.99
N ILE A 118 22.80 -27.56 4.93
CA ILE A 118 22.41 -26.85 3.71
C ILE A 118 23.51 -26.93 2.65
N THR A 119 23.12 -27.27 1.42
CA THR A 119 24.01 -27.24 0.26
C THR A 119 23.83 -25.93 -0.50
N GLU A 120 24.83 -25.55 -1.31
CA GLU A 120 24.74 -24.38 -2.20
C GLU A 120 23.52 -24.44 -3.15
N GLU A 121 23.18 -25.64 -3.62
CA GLU A 121 22.01 -25.86 -4.48
C GLU A 121 20.69 -25.58 -3.75
N ILE A 122 20.56 -26.06 -2.51
CA ILE A 122 19.38 -25.79 -1.67
C ILE A 122 19.30 -24.29 -1.35
N MET A 123 20.43 -23.67 -1.03
CA MET A 123 20.49 -22.23 -0.74
C MET A 123 20.07 -21.39 -1.96
N LEU A 124 20.57 -21.74 -3.14
CA LEU A 124 20.20 -21.06 -4.38
C LEU A 124 18.69 -21.22 -4.67
N LYS A 125 18.15 -22.43 -4.50
CA LYS A 125 16.72 -22.70 -4.66
C LYS A 125 15.88 -21.85 -3.69
N ASP A 126 16.22 -21.84 -2.41
CA ASP A 126 15.54 -21.05 -1.38
C ASP A 126 15.51 -19.55 -1.73
N ILE A 127 16.63 -19.00 -2.19
CA ILE A 127 16.73 -17.59 -2.60
C ILE A 127 15.86 -17.32 -3.84
N LEU A 128 15.86 -18.22 -4.83
CA LEU A 128 15.07 -18.06 -6.04
C LEU A 128 13.56 -18.13 -5.76
N ASP A 129 13.13 -19.08 -4.92
CA ASP A 129 11.72 -19.21 -4.53
C ASP A 129 11.25 -17.96 -3.78
N GLN A 130 12.07 -17.46 -2.85
CA GLN A 130 11.77 -16.20 -2.16
C GLN A 130 11.73 -15.01 -3.11
N LYS A 131 12.67 -14.94 -4.05
CA LYS A 131 12.72 -13.90 -5.06
C LYS A 131 11.43 -13.84 -5.87
N ILE A 132 10.89 -15.00 -6.26
CA ILE A 132 9.61 -15.08 -6.98
C ILE A 132 8.48 -14.54 -6.10
N GLU A 133 8.43 -14.94 -4.83
CA GLU A 133 7.40 -14.49 -3.89
C GLU A 133 7.44 -12.96 -3.68
N VAL A 134 8.63 -12.40 -3.37
CA VAL A 134 8.76 -10.96 -3.16
C VAL A 134 8.52 -10.16 -4.44
N SER A 135 8.81 -10.74 -5.62
CA SER A 135 8.49 -10.11 -6.91
C SER A 135 6.97 -10.01 -7.12
N ASN A 136 6.22 -11.06 -6.78
CA ASN A 136 4.76 -11.05 -6.85
C ASN A 136 4.16 -10.04 -5.87
N ILE A 137 4.67 -10.00 -4.65
CA ILE A 137 4.28 -9.00 -3.63
C ILE A 137 4.52 -7.59 -4.16
N LEU A 138 5.71 -7.31 -4.68
CA LEU A 138 6.08 -6.00 -5.25
C LEU A 138 5.15 -5.60 -6.40
N ASN A 139 4.90 -6.52 -7.34
CA ASN A 139 4.03 -6.26 -8.49
C ASN A 139 2.61 -5.87 -8.03
N GLU A 140 2.03 -6.63 -7.12
CA GLU A 140 0.69 -6.34 -6.61
C GLU A 140 0.67 -5.06 -5.75
N LYS A 141 1.71 -4.77 -4.97
CA LYS A 141 1.84 -3.48 -4.26
C LYS A 141 1.88 -2.31 -5.25
N ASN A 142 2.68 -2.38 -6.30
CA ASN A 142 2.78 -1.32 -7.32
C ASN A 142 1.47 -1.11 -8.08
N LYS A 143 0.74 -2.18 -8.41
CA LYS A 143 -0.59 -2.08 -9.02
C LYS A 143 -1.56 -1.32 -8.12
N ASN A 144 -1.61 -1.68 -6.83
CA ASN A 144 -2.46 -1.00 -5.85
C ASN A 144 -2.00 0.43 -5.56
N LEU A 145 -0.70 0.70 -5.58
CA LEU A 145 -0.14 2.05 -5.44
C LEU A 145 -0.57 2.95 -6.60
N SER A 146 -0.53 2.44 -7.84
CA SER A 146 -1.03 3.16 -9.01
C SER A 146 -2.52 3.50 -8.88
N ILE A 147 -3.35 2.54 -8.46
CA ILE A 147 -4.77 2.76 -8.18
C ILE A 147 -4.94 3.85 -7.11
N SER A 148 -4.19 3.76 -6.01
CA SER A 148 -4.22 4.75 -4.91
C SER A 148 -3.87 6.16 -5.41
N PHE A 149 -2.85 6.31 -6.26
CA PHE A 149 -2.48 7.59 -6.86
C PHE A 149 -3.59 8.19 -7.74
N VAL A 150 -4.26 7.37 -8.55
CA VAL A 150 -5.37 7.83 -9.39
C VAL A 150 -6.51 8.37 -8.52
N TRP A 151 -6.88 7.64 -7.46
CA TRP A 151 -7.92 8.10 -6.53
C TRP A 151 -7.49 9.32 -5.70
N LEU A 152 -6.21 9.46 -5.38
CA LEU A 152 -5.66 10.66 -4.73
C LEU A 152 -5.79 11.88 -5.64
N PHE A 153 -5.55 11.72 -6.94
CA PHE A 153 -5.74 12.80 -7.90
C PHE A 153 -7.22 13.23 -7.99
N PHE A 154 -8.14 12.26 -8.03
CA PHE A 154 -9.57 12.55 -7.98
C PHE A 154 -10.01 13.20 -6.66
N SER A 155 -9.48 12.76 -5.51
CA SER A 155 -9.80 13.38 -4.23
C SER A 155 -9.30 14.84 -4.18
N LEU A 156 -8.12 15.11 -4.74
CA LEU A 156 -7.58 16.47 -4.83
C LEU A 156 -8.49 17.37 -5.69
N ILE A 157 -8.83 16.96 -6.92
CA ILE A 157 -9.73 17.74 -7.78
C ILE A 157 -11.10 17.93 -7.11
N SER A 158 -11.67 16.87 -6.55
CA SER A 158 -12.97 16.92 -5.92
C SER A 158 -12.99 17.86 -4.71
N SER A 159 -11.94 17.83 -3.88
CA SER A 159 -11.78 18.71 -2.74
C SER A 159 -11.57 20.17 -3.15
N MET A 160 -10.81 20.44 -4.21
CA MET A 160 -10.62 21.81 -4.72
C MET A 160 -11.94 22.40 -5.21
N ILE A 161 -12.72 21.64 -5.99
CA ILE A 161 -14.04 22.10 -6.45
C ILE A 161 -14.97 22.30 -5.26
N PHE A 162 -14.99 21.38 -4.29
CA PHE A 162 -15.76 21.55 -3.05
C PHE A 162 -15.41 22.88 -2.38
N ILE A 163 -14.13 23.14 -2.10
CA ILE A 163 -13.66 24.37 -1.45
C ILE A 163 -14.09 25.62 -2.23
N LEU A 164 -13.92 25.63 -3.55
CA LEU A 164 -14.29 26.77 -4.40
C LEU A 164 -15.79 27.07 -4.33
N LEU A 165 -16.64 26.04 -4.31
CA LEU A 165 -18.08 26.22 -4.21
C LEU A 165 -18.49 26.60 -2.78
N SER A 166 -17.82 26.06 -1.76
CA SER A 166 -18.06 26.41 -0.36
C SER A 166 -17.80 27.89 -0.08
N ILE A 167 -16.83 28.52 -0.75
CA ILE A 167 -16.56 29.96 -0.60
C ILE A 167 -17.71 30.83 -1.15
N GLN A 168 -18.54 30.28 -2.05
CA GLN A 168 -19.65 31.01 -2.67
C GLN A 168 -20.97 30.87 -1.89
N LEU A 169 -21.00 30.05 -0.83
CA LEU A 169 -22.17 29.76 0.00
C LEU A 169 -22.01 30.41 1.38
#